data_AF-A0A6Y0WI24-F1
#
_entry.id   AF-A0A6Y0WI24-F1
#
_cell.length_a   1.000
_cell.length_b   1.000
_cell.length_c   1.000
_cell.angle_alpha   90.00
_cell.angle_beta   90.00
_cell.angle_gamma   90.00
#
_symmetry.space_group_name_H-M   'P 1'
#
loop_
_entity.id
_entity.type
_entity.pdbx_description
1 polymer ?
#
loop_
_entity_poly.entity_id
_entity_poly.type
_entity_poly.pdbx_seq_one_letter_code
_entity_poly.pdbx_strand_id
1 'polypeptide(L)' 'MKTKQEWLFQLRKCTSRDTLEKVIEINRYKLPLSESEAFYSAADHRRAE' A
#
# COMPACT_ATOMS: atom_id res chain seq x y z
N MET A 1 -4.12 12.40 6.58
CA MET A 1 -4.55 11.48 5.52
C MET A 1 -3.51 11.51 4.42
N LYS A 2 -2.76 10.42 4.25
CA LYS A 2 -1.85 10.30 3.12
C LYS A 2 -2.63 10.03 1.84
N THR A 3 -2.22 10.64 0.73
CA THR A 3 -2.85 10.45 -0.59
C THR A 3 -2.44 9.12 -1.23
N LYS A 4 -3.20 8.66 -2.25
CA LYS A 4 -2.84 7.48 -3.05
C LYS A 4 -1.42 7.58 -3.62
N GLN A 5 -1.04 8.73 -4.17
CA GLN A 5 0.27 8.93 -4.80
C GLN A 5 1.42 8.80 -3.79
N GLU A 6 1.24 9.35 -2.59
CA GLU A 6 2.23 9.21 -1.51
C GLU A 6 2.35 7.76 -1.04
N TRP A 7 1.24 7.02 -0.95
CA TRP A 7 1.28 5.59 -0.66
C TRP A 7 1.99 4.80 -1.75
N LEU A 8 1.66 5.07 -3.02
CA LEU A 8 2.28 4.39 -4.16
C LEU A 8 3.79 4.62 -4.20
N PHE A 9 4.25 5.86 -3.97
CA PHE A 9 5.68 6.16 -3.90
C PHE A 9 6.39 5.36 -2.79
N GLN A 10 5.72 5.12 -1.67
CA GLN A 10 6.27 4.28 -0.61
C GLN A 10 6.28 2.79 -0.98
N LEU A 11 5.20 2.28 -1.57
CA LEU A 11 5.06 0.87 -1.97
C LEU A 11 5.99 0.50 -3.13
N ARG A 12 6.38 1.46 -3.98
CA ARG A 12 7.41 1.27 -5.01
C ARG A 12 8.80 0.98 -4.42
N LYS A 13 9.05 1.27 -3.14
CA LYS A 13 10.29 0.86 -2.45
C LYS A 13 10.31 -0.63 -2.13
N CYS A 14 9.17 -1.33 -2.18
CA CYS A 14 9.12 -2.78 -2.11
C CYS A 14 9.69 -3.36 -3.42
N THR A 15 10.90 -3.90 -3.36
CA THR A 15 11.62 -4.47 -4.52
C THR A 15 11.10 -5.84 -4.95
N SER A 16 10.43 -6.56 -4.04
CA SER A 16 9.87 -7.89 -4.29
C SER A 16 8.38 -7.94 -4.00
N ARG A 17 7.65 -8.73 -4.79
CA ARG A 17 6.19 -8.92 -4.61
C ARG A 17 5.86 -9.52 -3.24
N ASP A 18 6.68 -10.45 -2.74
CA ASP A 18 6.55 -11.00 -1.37
C ASP A 18 6.58 -9.90 -0.29
N THR A 19 7.52 -8.97 -0.40
CA THR A 19 7.63 -7.85 0.55
C THR A 19 6.40 -6.94 0.47
N LEU A 20 5.90 -6.68 -0.73
CA LEU A 20 4.66 -5.92 -0.92
C LEU A 20 3.46 -6.61 -0.23
N GLU A 21 3.28 -7.91 -0.43
CA GLU A 21 2.19 -8.67 0.18
C GLU A 21 2.27 -8.64 1.72
N LYS A 22 3.47 -8.82 2.30
CA LYS A 22 3.68 -8.72 3.75
C LYS A 22 3.36 -7.32 4.28
N VAL A 23 3.77 -6.27 3.56
CA VAL A 23 3.44 -4.89 3.93
C VAL A 23 1.92 -4.68 3.92
N ILE A 24 1.21 -5.17 2.91
CA ILE A 24 -0.25 -5.06 2.80
C ILE A 24 -0.95 -5.80 3.95
N GLU A 25 -0.50 -7.01 4.28
CA GLU A 25 -1.04 -7.80 5.39
C GLU A 25 -0.88 -7.09 6.74
N ILE A 26 0.31 -6.57 7.04
CA ILE A 26 0.58 -5.83 8.28
C ILE A 26 -0.31 -4.58 8.38
N ASN A 27 -0.50 -3.90 7.25
CA ASN A 27 -1.24 -2.65 7.16
C ASN A 27 -2.76 -2.83 7.27
N ARG A 28 -3.30 -4.01 6.91
CA ARG A 28 -4.73 -4.34 7.04
C ARG A 28 -5.29 -4.15 8.44
N TYR A 29 -4.48 -4.39 9.46
CA TYR A 29 -4.91 -4.30 10.87
C TYR A 29 -4.44 -3.02 11.56
N LYS A 30 -3.55 -2.25 10.93
CA LYS A 30 -2.90 -1.07 11.53
C LYS A 30 -3.42 0.25 10.98
N LEU A 31 -3.95 0.27 9.76
CA LEU A 31 -4.46 1.50 9.16
C LEU A 31 -5.87 1.81 9.63
N PRO A 32 -6.16 3.08 9.95
CA PRO A 32 -7.53 3.54 10.12
C PRO A 32 -8.29 3.44 8.79
N LEU A 33 -9.61 3.27 8.87
CA LEU A 33 -10.52 3.23 7.71
C LEU A 33 -10.34 4.44 6.78
N SER A 34 -10.07 5.60 7.38
CA SER A 34 -9.86 6.87 6.71
C SER A 34 -8.66 6.85 5.74
N GLU A 35 -7.64 6.03 5.99
CA GLU A 35 -6.45 5.92 5.13
C GLU A 35 -6.40 4.62 4.34
N SER A 36 -7.30 3.67 4.65
CA SER A 36 -7.34 2.35 4.05
C SER A 36 -7.65 2.40 2.54
N GLU A 37 -8.60 3.24 2.12
CA GLU A 37 -8.98 3.35 0.70
C GLU A 37 -7.79 3.79 -0.19
N ALA A 38 -7.13 4.88 0.21
CA ALA A 38 -5.98 5.41 -0.52
C ALA A 38 -4.80 4.41 -0.53
N PHE A 39 -4.58 3.70 0.59
CA PHE A 39 -3.56 2.66 0.69
C PHE A 39 -3.85 1.47 -0.25
N TYR A 40 -5.07 0.92 -0.22
CA TYR A 40 -5.43 -0.24 -1.04
C TYR A 40 -5.46 0.08 -2.52
N SER A 41 -5.89 1.28 -2.91
CA SER A 41 -5.81 1.72 -4.32
C SER A 41 -4.36 1.85 -4.81
N ALA A 42 -3.44 2.28 -3.95
CA ALA A 42 -2.02 2.33 -4.28
C ALA A 42 -1.39 0.92 -4.34
N ALA A 43 -1.80 0.02 -3.43
CA ALA A 43 -1.35 -1.36 -3.40
C ALA A 43 -1.78 -2.14 -4.65
N ASP A 44 -3.02 -1.96 -5.10
CA ASP A 44 -3.52 -2.55 -6.35
C ASP A 44 -2.73 -2.07 -7.57
N HIS A 45 -2.51 -0.75 -7.67
CA HIS A 45 -1.67 -0.17 -8.73
C HIS A 45 -0.26 -0.80 -8.71
N ARG A 46 0.38 -0.88 -7.54
CA ARG A 46 1.72 -1.47 -7.41
C ARG A 46 1.74 -2.95 -7.77
N ARG A 47 0.66 -3.71 -7.57
CA ARG A 47 0.56 -5.13 -7.99
C ARG A 47 0.46 -5.30 -9.50
N ALA A 48 -0.10 -4.31 -10.20
CA ALA A 48 -0.24 -4.30 -11.65
C ALA A 48 1.03 -3.84 -12.40
N GLU A 49 1.93 -3.11 -11.72
CA GLU A 49 3.28 -2.76 -12.21
C GLU A 49 4.24 -3.95 -12.21
#